data_AF-A0A1L2ZNN7-F1
#
_entry.id   AF-A0A1L2ZNN7-F1
#
_cell.length_a   1.000
_cell.length_b   1.000
_cell.length_c   1.000
_cell.angle_alpha   90.00
_cell.angle_beta   90.00
_cell.angle_gamma   90.00
#
_symmetry.space_group_name_H-M   'P 1'
#
loop_
_entity.id
_entity.type
_entity.pdbx_description
1 polymer ?
#
loop_
_entity_poly.entity_id
_entity_poly.type
_entity_poly.pdbx_seq_one_letter_code
_entity_poly.pdbx_strand_id
1 'polypeptide(L)' 'MHILILRLLQFVWTLTARYGSDRIWRVVWFITNNPTKVLSWIKGGQSFTNIVKRIIDLLY' A
#
# COMPACT_ATOMS: atom_id res chain seq x y z
N MET A 1 -1.01 -16.69 -1.23
CA MET A 1 -1.32 -15.38 -1.84
C MET A 1 -1.43 -14.22 -0.83
N HIS A 2 -1.81 -14.47 0.44
CA HIS A 2 -2.14 -13.43 1.42
C HIS A 2 -0.96 -12.80 2.19
N ILE A 3 0.17 -13.50 2.37
CA ILE A 3 1.29 -13.03 3.23
C ILE A 3 1.94 -11.73 2.73
N LEU A 4 2.07 -11.55 1.40
CA LEU A 4 2.70 -10.36 0.83
C LEU A 4 1.86 -9.09 1.06
N ILE A 5 0.54 -9.19 0.94
CA ILE A 5 -0.38 -8.08 1.20
C ILE A 5 -0.39 -7.74 2.69
N LEU A 6 -0.40 -8.74 3.58
CA LEU A 6 -0.32 -8.50 5.03
C LEU A 6 0.98 -7.77 5.41
N ARG A 7 2.12 -8.17 4.85
CA ARG A 7 3.40 -7.47 5.04
C ARG A 7 3.35 -6.03 4.52
N LEU A 8 2.71 -5.80 3.37
CA LEU A 8 2.52 -4.45 2.84
C LEU A 8 1.62 -3.61 3.75
N LEU A 9 0.53 -4.17 4.29
CA LEU A 9 -0.36 -3.46 5.22
C LEU A 9 0.36 -3.09 6.53
N GLN A 10 1.16 -4.00 7.08
CA GLN A 10 2.02 -3.71 8.24
C GLN A 10 3.01 -2.59 7.93
N PHE A 11 3.62 -2.61 6.74
CA PHE A 11 4.51 -1.54 6.30
C PHE A 11 3.76 -0.20 6.13
N VAL A 12 2.58 -0.20 5.54
CA VAL A 12 1.74 1.01 5.39
C VAL A 12 1.42 1.64 6.75
N TRP A 13 1.16 0.81 7.76
CA TRP A 13 0.88 1.30 9.11
C TRP A 13 2.04 2.08 9.73
N THR A 14 3.30 1.71 9.44
CA THR A 14 4.47 2.45 9.97
C THR A 14 4.60 3.84 9.37
N LEU A 15 3.94 4.11 8.24
CA LEU A 15 3.95 5.40 7.55
C LEU A 15 2.92 6.40 8.09
N THR A 16 2.11 6.01 9.08
CA THR A 16 1.08 6.85 9.72
C THR A 16 1.67 8.15 10.27
N ALA A 17 2.84 8.09 10.90
CA ALA A 17 3.52 9.28 11.41
C ALA A 17 3.92 10.29 10.32
N ARG A 18 4.10 9.83 9.07
CA ARG A 18 4.56 10.68 7.95
C ARG A 18 3.42 11.28 7.14
N TYR A 19 2.38 10.49 6.86
CA TYR A 19 1.29 10.90 5.96
C TYR A 19 -0.02 11.24 6.67
N GLY A 20 -0.10 10.99 7.98
CA GLY A 20 -1.32 11.15 8.77
C GLY A 20 -2.30 9.99 8.60
N SER A 21 -3.11 9.77 9.63
CA SER A 21 -3.99 8.60 9.73
C SER A 21 -5.04 8.53 8.63
N ASP A 22 -5.63 9.66 8.20
CA ASP A 22 -6.63 9.66 7.12
C ASP A 22 -6.06 9.18 5.78
N ARG A 23 -4.87 9.70 5.41
CA ARG A 23 -4.22 9.29 4.16
C ARG A 23 -3.83 7.82 4.19
N ILE A 24 -3.27 7.35 5.31
CA ILE A 24 -2.94 5.94 5.47
C ILE A 24 -4.18 5.07 5.39
N TRP A 25 -5.29 5.50 5.98
CA TRP A 25 -6.54 4.74 5.91
C TRP A 25 -7.04 4.58 4.46
N ARG A 26 -6.95 5.64 3.65
CA ARG A 26 -7.27 5.57 2.20
C ARG A 26 -6.31 4.66 1.43
N VAL A 27 -5.03 4.65 1.78
CA VAL A 27 -4.04 3.72 1.20
C VAL A 27 -4.38 2.27 1.56
N VAL A 28 -4.70 1.99 2.82
CA VAL A 28 -5.15 0.66 3.28
C VAL A 28 -6.41 0.24 2.53
N TRP A 29 -7.40 1.13 2.44
CA TRP A 29 -8.63 0.90 1.70
C TRP A 29 -8.37 0.60 0.22
N PHE A 30 -7.45 1.33 -0.43
CA PHE A 30 -7.08 1.05 -1.82
C PHE A 30 -6.48 -0.34 -1.99
N ILE A 31 -5.58 -0.75 -1.07
CA ILE A 31 -4.92 -2.06 -1.11
C ILE A 31 -5.92 -3.20 -0.90
N THR A 32 -6.85 -3.05 0.03
CA THR A 32 -7.87 -4.08 0.32
C THR A 32 -8.91 -4.22 -0.79
N ASN A 33 -9.24 -3.13 -1.49
CA ASN A 33 -10.16 -3.16 -2.63
C ASN A 33 -9.50 -3.57 -3.96
N ASN A 34 -8.17 -3.42 -4.08
CA ASN A 34 -7.43 -3.75 -5.30
C ASN A 34 -6.28 -4.75 -5.08
N PRO A 35 -6.50 -5.88 -4.37
CA PRO A 35 -5.42 -6.75 -3.92
C PRO A 35 -4.65 -7.39 -5.08
N THR A 36 -5.32 -7.74 -6.17
CA THR A 36 -4.69 -8.36 -7.36
C THR A 36 -3.75 -7.40 -8.08
N LYS A 37 -4.14 -6.13 -8.20
CA LYS A 37 -3.34 -5.07 -8.83
C LYS A 37 -2.09 -4.78 -8.01
N VAL A 38 -2.26 -4.65 -6.69
CA VAL A 38 -1.14 -4.43 -5.77
C VAL A 38 -0.21 -5.64 -5.75
N LEU A 39 -0.75 -6.86 -5.76
CA LEU A 39 0.07 -8.08 -5.81
C LEU A 39 0.86 -8.17 -7.12
N SER A 40 0.30 -7.73 -8.25
CA SER A 40 1.03 -7.66 -9.52
C SER A 40 2.24 -6.73 -9.42
N TRP A 41 2.12 -5.58 -8.75
CA TRP A 41 3.25 -4.68 -8.53
C TRP A 41 4.33 -5.28 -7.62
N ILE A 42 3.93 -5.98 -6.56
CA ILE A 42 4.87 -6.70 -5.69
C ILE A 42 5.60 -7.80 -6.46
N LYS A 43 4.88 -8.59 -7.27
CA LYS A 43 5.48 -9.64 -8.12
C LYS A 43 6.34 -9.08 -9.24
N GLY A 44 6.06 -7.86 -9.70
CA GLY A 44 6.87 -7.11 -10.65
C GLY A 44 8.13 -6.49 -10.05
N GLY A 45 8.47 -6.80 -8.79
CA GLY A 45 9.69 -6.34 -8.14
C GLY A 45 9.63 -4.92 -7.59
N GLN A 46 8.45 -4.28 -7.53
CA GLN A 46 8.35 -2.96 -6.92
C GLN A 46 8.51 -3.04 -5.40
N SER A 47 9.31 -2.12 -4.84
CA SER A 47 9.45 -1.98 -3.39
C SER A 47 8.15 -1.46 -2.77
N PHE A 48 7.91 -1.78 -1.50
CA PHE A 48 6.72 -1.31 -0.79
C PHE A 48 6.64 0.22 -0.72
N THR A 49 7.78 0.91 -0.54
CA THR A 49 7.82 2.38 -0.57
C THR A 49 7.33 2.94 -1.91
N ASN A 50 7.76 2.35 -3.04
CA ASN A 50 7.34 2.79 -4.37
C ASN A 50 5.85 2.51 -4.61
N ILE A 51 5.36 1.36 -4.14
CA ILE A 51 3.94 1.02 -4.21
C ILE A 51 3.09 2.02 -3.42
N VAL A 52 3.47 2.32 -2.17
CA VAL A 52 2.73 3.27 -1.34
C VAL A 52 2.77 4.68 -1.94
N LYS A 53 3.94 5.13 -2.41
CA LYS A 53 4.06 6.43 -3.11
C LYS A 53 3.14 6.49 -4.32
N ARG A 54 3.16 5.46 -5.16
CA ARG A 54 2.27 5.35 -6.32
C ARG A 54 0.80 5.38 -5.95
N ILE A 55 0.39 4.74 -4.86
CA ILE A 55 -1.01 4.77 -4.40
C ILE A 55 -1.37 6.18 -3.94
N ILE A 56 -0.49 6.85 -3.20
CA ILE A 56 -0.71 8.23 -2.78
C ILE A 56 -0.85 9.15 -4.01
N ASP A 57 0.03 9.05 -5.00
CA ASP A 57 -0.02 9.82 -6.24
C ASP A 57 -1.27 9.50 -7.10
N LEU A 58 -1.97 8.38 -6.86
CA LEU A 58 -3.23 8.05 -7.53
C LEU A 58 -4.45 8.58 -6.78
N LEU A 59 -4.31 8.86 -5.48
CA LEU A 59 -5.40 9.30 -4.61
C LEU A 59 -5.46 10.83 -4.45
N TYR A 60 -4.37 11.54 -4.78
CA TYR A 60 -4.16 12.98 -4.61
C TYR A 60 -3.42 13.55 -5.81
#